data_AF-A0A836SH90-F1
#
_entry.id   AF-A0A836SH90-F1
#
_cell.length_a   1.000
_cell.length_b   1.000
_cell.length_c   1.000
_cell.angle_alpha   90.00
_cell.angle_beta   90.00
_cell.angle_gamma   90.00
#
_symmetry.space_group_name_H-M   'P 1'
#
loop_
_entity.id
_entity.type
_entity.pdbx_description
1 polymer ?
#
loop_
_entity_poly.entity_id
_entity_poly.type
_entity_poly.pdbx_seq_one_letter_code
_entity_poly.pdbx_strand_id
1 'polypeptide(L)' 'MNFNEPPAKLLERLYKQHTKRRYKKVTYGRALFSQLDPNLAYSKCPILRAMLDEMLKMVKQAE' A
#
# COMPACT_ATOMS: atom_id res chain seq x y z
N MET A 1 -10.93 12.11 -1.11
CA MET A 1 -9.68 11.97 -0.32
C MET A 1 -9.98 12.42 1.11
N ASN A 2 -9.52 11.66 2.13
CA ASN A 2 -9.66 12.07 3.53
C ASN A 2 -8.42 12.91 3.92
N PHE A 3 -8.64 14.20 4.19
CA PHE A 3 -7.57 15.14 4.57
C PHE A 3 -7.34 15.23 6.08
N ASN A 4 -8.28 14.73 6.89
CA ASN A 4 -8.20 14.80 8.35
C ASN A 4 -7.30 13.70 8.91
N GLU A 5 -7.38 12.49 8.36
CA GLU A 5 -6.50 11.37 8.67
C GLU A 5 -5.81 10.89 7.38
N PRO A 6 -4.69 11.50 6.98
CA PRO A 6 -3.93 11.02 5.84
C PRO A 6 -3.43 9.59 6.08
N PRO A 7 -3.18 8.79 5.02
CA PRO A 7 -2.80 7.39 5.13
C PRO A 7 -1.63 7.11 6.08
N ALA A 8 -0.66 8.03 6.17
CA ALA A 8 0.46 7.91 7.08
C ALA A 8 0.06 7.97 8.57
N LYS A 9 -0.88 8.85 8.95
CA LYS A 9 -1.37 8.96 10.32
C LYS A 9 -2.26 7.78 10.69
N LEU A 10 -3.11 7.34 9.75
CA LEU A 10 -3.91 6.12 9.90
C LEU A 10 -3.01 4.91 10.17
N LEU A 11 -1.96 4.72 9.36
CA LEU A 11 -1.04 3.60 9.51
C LEU A 11 -0.29 3.65 10.84
N GLU A 12 0.15 4.83 11.28
CA GLU A 12 0.78 5.00 12.59
C GLU A 12 -0.15 4.59 13.73
N ARG A 13 -1.42 5.01 13.68
CA ARG A 13 -2.44 4.66 14.67
C ARG A 13 -2.70 3.15 14.70
N LEU A 14 -2.97 2.54 13.54
CA LEU A 14 -3.23 1.10 13.43
C LEU A 14 -2.03 0.28 13.90
N TYR A 15 -0.83 0.62 13.44
CA TYR A 15 0.38 -0.09 13.82
C TYR A 15 0.61 -0.03 15.33
N LYS A 16 0.43 1.14 15.96
CA LYS A 16 0.53 1.30 17.41
C LYS A 16 -0.53 0.50 18.15
N GLN A 17 -1.77 0.48 17.66
CA GLN A 17 -2.87 -0.26 18.27
C GLN A 17 -2.61 -1.78 18.30
N HIS A 18 -2.07 -2.34 17.20
CA HIS A 18 -1.87 -3.78 17.08
C HIS A 18 -0.52 -4.28 17.61
N THR A 19 0.52 -3.45 17.60
CA THR A 19 1.88 -3.88 17.97
C THR A 19 2.42 -3.23 19.24
N LYS A 20 1.73 -2.22 19.78
CA LYS A 20 2.19 -1.32 20.85
C LYS A 20 3.50 -0.58 20.52
N ARG A 21 3.95 -0.58 19.26
CA ARG A 21 5.18 0.08 18.79
C ARG A 21 4.86 1.28 17.91
N ARG A 22 5.80 2.24 17.82
CA ARG A 22 5.72 3.33 16.85
C ARG A 22 6.08 2.82 15.45
N TYR A 23 5.33 3.26 14.44
CA TYR A 23 5.61 2.91 13.06
C TYR A 23 6.83 3.67 12.53
N LYS A 24 7.87 2.93 12.14
CA LYS A 24 9.06 3.44 11.44
C LYS A 24 8.96 3.08 9.96
N LYS A 25 8.72 4.08 9.10
CA LYS A 25 8.48 3.90 7.66
C LYS A 25 9.57 3.07 6.96
N VAL A 26 10.84 3.42 7.15
CA VAL A 26 11.97 2.74 6.48
C VAL A 26 12.15 1.32 7.01
N THR A 27 12.06 1.13 8.33
CA THR A 27 12.34 -0.16 8.98
C THR A 27 11.23 -1.18 8.77
N TYR A 28 9.97 -0.77 8.95
CA TYR A 28 8.82 -1.69 8.94
C TYR A 28 8.02 -1.64 7.64
N GLY A 29 8.18 -0.60 6.82
CA GLY A 29 7.47 -0.47 5.55
C GLY A 29 7.73 -1.67 4.65
N ARG A 30 9.01 -2.02 4.41
CA ARG A 30 9.36 -3.16 3.54
C ARG A 30 8.71 -4.46 4.01
N ALA A 31 8.77 -4.75 5.31
CA ALA A 31 8.18 -5.96 5.87
C ALA A 31 6.65 -5.97 5.74
N LEU A 32 5.97 -4.87 6.05
CA LEU A 32 4.51 -4.77 5.89
C LEU A 32 4.08 -4.92 4.43
N PHE A 33 4.77 -4.25 3.51
CA PHE A 33 4.47 -4.35 2.08
C PHE A 33 4.72 -5.78 1.54
N SER A 34 5.74 -6.48 2.02
CA SER A 34 5.99 -7.88 1.60
C SER A 34 4.92 -8.87 2.08
N GLN A 35 4.16 -8.54 3.11
CA GLN A 35 3.09 -9.38 3.64
C GLN A 35 1.71 -9.01 3.07
N LEU A 36 1.63 -7.97 2.23
CA LEU A 36 0.39 -7.52 1.64
C LEU A 36 -0.01 -8.44 0.49
N ASP A 37 -1.27 -8.89 0.48
CA ASP A 37 -1.84 -9.59 -0.67
C ASP A 37 -1.99 -8.61 -1.86
N PRO A 38 -1.29 -8.82 -2.99
CA PRO A 38 -1.38 -7.95 -4.15
C PRO A 38 -2.78 -7.87 -4.74
N ASN A 39 -3.57 -8.96 -4.68
CA ASN A 39 -4.93 -9.00 -5.21
C ASN A 39 -5.88 -8.14 -4.37
N LEU A 40 -5.71 -8.21 -3.05
CA LEU A 40 -6.45 -7.35 -2.13
C LEU A 40 -6.10 -5.88 -2.38
N ALA A 41 -4.81 -5.55 -2.53
CA ALA A 41 -4.37 -4.20 -2.83
C ALA A 41 -4.93 -3.69 -4.16
N TYR A 42 -4.90 -4.52 -5.22
CA TYR A 42 -5.49 -4.22 -6.52
C TYR A 42 -6.99 -3.91 -6.43
N SER A 43 -7.74 -4.69 -5.63
CA SER A 43 -9.18 -4.48 -5.46
C SER A 43 -9.53 -3.21 -4.67
N LYS A 44 -8.71 -2.84 -3.68
CA LYS A 44 -9.00 -1.74 -2.74
C LYS A 44 -8.43 -0.40 -3.19
N CYS A 45 -7.38 -0.40 -4.02
CA CYS A 45 -6.65 0.81 -4.39
C CYS A 45 -6.84 1.12 -5.89
N PRO A 46 -7.84 1.95 -6.28
CA PRO A 46 -8.18 2.18 -7.68
C PRO A 46 -7.05 2.84 -8.50
N ILE A 47 -6.26 3.73 -7.89
CA ILE A 47 -5.10 4.36 -8.55
C ILE A 47 -3.96 3.36 -8.74
N LEU A 48 -3.71 2.51 -7.74
CA LEU A 48 -2.72 1.44 -7.85
C LEU A 48 -3.11 0.45 -8.96
N ARG A 49 -4.38 0.06 -9.02
CA ARG A 49 -4.93 -0.77 -10.10
C ARG A 49 -4.66 -0.17 -11.47
N ALA A 50 -5.01 1.10 -11.68
CA ALA A 50 -4.81 1.75 -12.97
C ALA A 50 -3.33 1.74 -13.40
N MET A 51 -2.42 2.00 -12.47
CA MET A 51 -0.97 1.93 -12.71
C MET A 51 -0.53 0.50 -13.07
N LEU A 52 -1.00 -0.51 -12.35
CA LEU A 52 -0.66 -1.92 -12.62
C LEU A 52 -1.21 -2.39 -13.97
N ASP A 53 -2.43 -2.00 -14.32
CA ASP A 53 -3.05 -2.31 -15.61
C ASP A 53 -2.25 -1.68 -16.77
N GLU A 54 -1.75 -0.46 -16.58
CA GLU A 54 -0.90 0.22 -17.55
C GLU A 54 0.45 -0.48 -17.72
N MET A 55 1.11 -0.84 -16.62
CA MET A 55 2.37 -1.61 -16.66
C MET A 55 2.19 -2.96 -17.37
N LEU A 56 1.09 -3.68 -17.10
CA LEU A 56 0.77 -4.93 -17.77
C LEU A 56 0.51 -4.74 -19.26
N LYS A 57 -0.14 -3.64 -19.65
CA LYS A 57 -0.33 -3.29 -21.06
C LYS A 57 0.99 -3.04 -21.76
N MET A 58 1.91 -2.29 -21.13
CA MET A 58 3.24 -2.01 -21.69
C MET A 58 4.03 -3.29 -21.94
N VAL A 59 4.02 -4.23 -20.99
CA VAL A 59 4.71 -5.53 -21.13
C VAL A 59 4.12 -6.32 -22.30
N LYS A 60 2.79 -6.41 -22.40
CA LYS A 60 2.11 -7.14 -23.48
C LYS A 60 2.31 -6.53 -24.88
N GLN A 61 2.69 -5.25 -24.96
CA GLN A 61 2.99 -4.56 -26.21
C GLN A 61 4.46 -4.65 -26.61
N ALA A 62 5.33 -5.10 -25.70
CA ALA A 62 6.76 -5.28 -25.94
C ALA A 62 7.13 -6.71 -26.39
N GLU A 63 6.17 -7.65 -26.33
CA GLU A 63 6.21 -8.96 -27.01
C GLU A 63 5.68 -8.85 -28.45
#